data_AF-A0A955NXL5-F1
#
_entry.id   AF-A0A955NXL5-F1
#
_cell.length_a   1.000
_cell.length_b   1.000
_cell.length_c   1.000
_cell.angle_alpha   90.00
_cell.angle_beta   90.00
_cell.angle_gamma   90.00
#
_symmetry.space_group_name_H-M   'P 1'
#
loop_
_entity.id
_entity.type
_entity.pdbx_description
1 polymer ?
#
loop_
_entity_poly.entity_id
_entity_poly.type
_entity_poly.pdbx_seq_one_letter_code
_entity_poly.pdbx_strand_id
1 'polypeptide(L)'
;MNIRLKDSPLALLSISVALAVSCRYPDAQASTPVINEIMASNSATLADEDGDYPDWVEIYNPGPGSIDLDGWFMTDSQVDLVKWRFPAETIAADSYLVVFTSDKNRATPGN
;
A
#
# COMPACT_ATOMS: atom_id res chain seq x y z
N MET A 1 -14.43 -47.27 48.46
CA MET A 1 -15.91 -47.12 48.38
C MET A 1 -16.19 -46.12 47.27
N ASN A 2 -16.76 -46.59 46.15
CA ASN A 2 -17.20 -45.91 44.89
C ASN A 2 -16.21 -44.91 44.24
N ILE A 3 -15.43 -45.21 43.20
CA ILE A 3 -15.71 -45.56 41.78
C ILE A 3 -16.80 -44.70 41.12
N ARG A 4 -16.41 -43.86 40.14
CA ARG A 4 -16.97 -43.79 38.77
C ARG A 4 -16.00 -43.07 37.82
N LEU A 5 -15.39 -43.87 36.96
CA LEU A 5 -14.73 -43.50 35.72
C LEU A 5 -15.78 -43.07 34.69
N LYS A 6 -15.46 -42.08 33.86
CA LYS A 6 -16.19 -41.80 32.63
C LYS A 6 -15.19 -41.97 31.49
N ASP A 7 -15.20 -43.18 30.95
CA ASP A 7 -14.38 -43.57 29.82
C ASP A 7 -14.71 -42.68 28.61
N SER A 8 -13.68 -42.15 27.96
CA SER A 8 -13.75 -41.71 26.57
C SER A 8 -12.61 -42.43 25.83
N PRO A 9 -12.89 -43.11 24.71
CA PRO A 9 -11.95 -44.03 24.10
C PRO A 9 -10.77 -43.31 23.47
N LEU A 10 -9.60 -43.90 23.69
CA LEU A 10 -8.31 -43.56 23.10
C LEU A 10 -8.40 -43.54 21.57
N ALA A 11 -8.03 -42.43 20.96
CA ALA A 11 -7.57 -42.37 19.57
C ALA A 11 -6.16 -41.78 19.56
N LEU A 12 -5.19 -42.70 19.47
CA LEU A 12 -3.92 -42.64 18.73
C LEU A 12 -2.93 -41.49 19.00
N LEU A 13 -1.68 -41.91 19.24
CA LEU A 13 -0.46 -41.09 19.25
C LEU A 13 -0.44 -40.06 18.11
N SER A 14 -0.20 -38.80 18.44
CA SER A 14 0.64 -37.94 17.61
C SER A 14 1.67 -37.26 18.50
N ILE A 15 2.93 -37.65 18.31
CA ILE A 15 4.05 -36.77 18.65
C ILE A 15 3.93 -35.62 17.64
N SER A 16 3.48 -34.47 18.11
CA SER A 16 3.77 -33.22 17.42
C SER A 16 4.43 -32.34 18.46
N VAL A 17 5.75 -32.26 18.35
CA VAL A 17 6.49 -31.10 18.81
C VAL A 17 5.81 -29.92 18.15
N ALA A 18 4.89 -29.27 18.87
CA ALA A 18 4.49 -27.92 18.53
C ALA A 18 5.73 -27.07 18.83
N LEU A 19 6.64 -27.04 17.85
CA LEU A 19 7.56 -25.95 17.68
C LEU A 19 6.68 -24.72 17.84
N ALA A 20 6.88 -23.96 18.92
CA ALA A 20 6.40 -22.60 18.96
C ALA A 20 7.15 -21.91 17.83
N VAL A 21 6.61 -22.06 16.61
CA VAL A 21 6.82 -21.12 15.54
C VAL A 21 6.12 -19.89 16.06
N SER A 22 6.84 -19.15 16.90
CA SER A 22 6.81 -17.72 16.83
C SER A 22 7.19 -17.39 15.39
N CYS A 23 6.24 -17.58 14.47
CA CYS A 23 6.10 -16.66 13.37
C CYS A 23 5.83 -15.36 14.11
N ARG A 24 6.92 -14.67 14.44
CA ARG A 24 6.94 -13.26 14.16
C ARG A 24 6.54 -13.23 12.69
N TYR A 25 5.24 -13.09 12.44
CA TYR A 25 4.83 -12.38 11.25
C TYR A 25 5.72 -11.15 11.33
N PRO A 26 6.69 -10.96 10.41
CA PRO A 26 7.28 -9.65 10.35
C PRO A 26 6.07 -8.74 10.32
N ASP A 27 5.98 -7.81 11.27
CA ASP A 27 5.12 -6.65 11.10
C ASP A 27 5.26 -6.35 9.61
N ALA A 28 4.16 -6.41 8.86
CA ALA A 28 4.13 -5.91 7.51
C ALA A 28 4.52 -4.46 7.71
N GLN A 29 5.84 -4.20 7.66
CA GLN A 29 6.43 -3.02 8.23
C GLN A 29 5.81 -1.97 7.36
N ALA A 30 4.89 -1.19 7.95
CA ALA A 30 4.07 -0.28 7.19
C ALA A 30 5.05 0.71 6.57
N SER A 31 5.42 0.44 5.32
CA SER A 31 6.39 1.22 4.61
C SER A 31 5.64 2.47 4.17
N THR A 32 6.17 3.62 4.54
CA THR A 32 5.64 4.88 4.05
C THR A 32 5.89 4.91 2.54
N PRO A 33 4.87 5.21 1.70
CA PRO A 33 5.09 5.50 0.30
C PRO A 33 6.15 6.59 0.16
N VAL A 34 7.00 6.46 -0.84
CA VAL A 34 8.07 7.41 -1.13
C VAL A 34 7.86 8.04 -2.50
N ILE A 35 8.31 9.28 -2.65
CA ILE A 35 8.50 9.85 -3.98
C ILE A 35 9.72 9.15 -4.60
N ASN A 36 9.51 8.40 -5.67
CA ASN A 36 10.54 7.64 -6.36
C ASN A 36 11.19 8.46 -7.48
N GLU A 37 10.38 9.13 -8.29
CA GLU A 37 10.85 9.93 -9.42
C GLU A 37 10.01 11.21 -9.58
N ILE A 38 10.66 12.25 -10.11
CA ILE A 38 10.02 13.50 -10.51
C ILE A 38 10.52 13.85 -11.91
N MET A 39 9.59 14.09 -12.83
CA MET A 39 9.88 14.69 -14.13
C MET A 39 9.30 16.10 -14.17
N ALA A 40 10.17 17.09 -13.93
CA ALA A 40 9.84 18.49 -14.08
C ALA A 40 10.18 18.98 -15.50
N SER A 41 9.40 19.92 -16.02
CA SER A 41 9.51 20.43 -17.40
C SER A 41 9.44 19.32 -18.44
N ASN A 42 8.46 18.43 -18.31
CA ASN A 42 8.23 17.38 -19.30
C ASN A 42 7.78 18.00 -20.64
N SER A 43 8.41 17.59 -21.73
CA SER A 43 8.03 18.08 -23.07
C SER A 43 7.88 16.97 -24.11
N ALA A 44 8.21 15.73 -23.75
CA ALA A 44 8.31 14.64 -24.71
C ALA A 44 8.28 13.21 -24.13
N THR A 45 8.28 13.04 -22.81
CA THR A 45 8.46 11.69 -22.22
C THR A 45 7.14 10.96 -22.09
N LEU A 46 6.31 11.37 -21.15
CA LEU A 46 5.01 10.78 -20.88
C LEU A 46 3.92 11.83 -21.15
N ALA A 47 3.01 11.52 -22.05
CA ALA A 47 1.82 12.35 -22.26
C ALA A 47 0.71 11.91 -21.30
N ASP A 48 -0.15 12.84 -20.88
CA ASP A 48 -1.41 12.51 -20.23
C ASP A 48 -2.46 12.06 -21.27
N GLU A 49 -3.66 11.71 -20.80
CA GLU A 49 -4.75 11.23 -21.65
C GLU A 49 -5.26 12.26 -22.67
N ASP A 50 -4.99 13.56 -22.45
CA ASP A 50 -5.34 14.64 -23.37
C ASP A 50 -4.25 14.86 -24.42
N GLY A 51 -3.12 14.15 -24.32
CA GLY A 51 -1.95 14.29 -25.20
C GLY A 51 -0.99 15.42 -24.78
N ASP A 52 -1.22 16.04 -23.63
CA ASP A 52 -0.33 17.06 -23.07
C ASP A 52 0.85 16.39 -22.36
N TYR A 53 1.96 17.13 -22.18
CA TYR A 53 3.14 16.63 -21.44
C TYR A 53 3.29 17.39 -20.12
N PRO A 54 2.39 17.23 -19.14
CA PRO A 54 2.56 17.87 -17.84
C PRO A 54 3.72 17.24 -17.08
N ASP A 55 4.19 17.95 -16.07
CA ASP A 55 5.07 17.40 -15.05
C ASP A 55 4.39 16.21 -14.36
N TRP A 56 5.20 15.27 -13.87
CA TRP A 56 4.68 14.11 -13.15
C TRP A 56 5.60 13.68 -12.02
N VAL A 57 4.98 13.03 -11.04
CA VAL A 57 5.64 12.45 -9.87
C VAL A 57 5.27 10.98 -9.80
N GLU A 58 6.26 10.11 -9.59
CA GLU A 58 6.05 8.70 -9.31
C GLU A 58 6.17 8.43 -7.81
N ILE A 59 5.18 7.73 -7.27
CA ILE A 59 5.08 7.31 -5.88
C ILE A 59 5.26 5.80 -5.84
N TYR A 60 6.18 5.33 -5.01
CA TYR A 60 6.47 3.91 -4.83
C TYR A 60 6.06 3.43 -3.44
N ASN A 61 5.45 2.26 -3.38
CA ASN A 61 5.19 1.53 -2.15
C ASN A 61 6.23 0.40 -1.97
N PRO A 62 7.29 0.59 -1.17
CA PRO A 62 8.26 -0.47 -0.86
C PRO A 62 7.76 -1.49 0.16
N GLY A 63 6.52 -1.35 0.62
CA GLY A 63 5.93 -2.20 1.65
C GLY A 63 5.50 -3.56 1.13
N PRO A 64 5.43 -4.57 2.03
CA PRO A 64 4.95 -5.90 1.67
C PRO A 64 3.41 -5.98 1.55
N GLY A 65 2.68 -4.88 1.77
CA GLY A 65 1.22 -4.79 1.70
C GLY A 65 0.77 -3.58 0.90
N SER A 66 -0.52 -3.56 0.52
CA SER A 66 -1.11 -2.45 -0.21
C SER A 66 -1.40 -1.25 0.69
N ILE A 67 -1.36 -0.04 0.12
CA ILE A 67 -1.61 1.22 0.82
C ILE A 67 -2.72 1.98 0.10
N ASP A 68 -3.77 2.33 0.85
CA ASP A 68 -4.85 3.22 0.39
C ASP A 68 -4.47 4.67 0.68
N LEU A 69 -4.56 5.51 -0.35
CA LEU A 69 -4.24 6.93 -0.29
C LEU A 69 -5.46 7.82 0.02
N ASP A 70 -6.65 7.27 0.29
CA ASP A 70 -7.79 8.10 0.69
C ASP A 70 -7.45 8.96 1.92
N GLY A 71 -7.68 10.27 1.81
CA GLY A 71 -7.35 11.23 2.85
C GLY A 71 -5.88 11.69 2.87
N TRP A 72 -5.04 11.21 1.96
CA TRP A 72 -3.70 11.76 1.75
C TRP A 72 -3.75 13.03 0.90
N PHE A 73 -2.70 13.84 0.99
CA PHE A 73 -2.56 15.09 0.26
C PHE A 73 -1.17 15.23 -0.36
N MET A 74 -1.10 15.94 -1.49
CA MET A 74 0.12 16.36 -2.14
C MET A 74 0.19 17.90 -2.18
N THR A 75 1.36 18.45 -1.90
CA THR A 75 1.60 19.90 -1.95
C THR A 75 3.04 20.23 -2.35
N ASP A 76 3.19 21.38 -3.00
CA ASP A 76 4.45 22.09 -3.24
C ASP A 76 4.61 23.33 -2.32
N SER A 77 3.61 23.58 -1.47
CA SER A 77 3.55 24.74 -0.57
C SER A 77 4.09 24.40 0.80
N GLN A 78 4.90 25.30 1.35
CA GLN A 78 5.40 25.21 2.74
C GLN A 78 4.32 25.54 3.78
N VAL A 79 3.21 26.15 3.38
CA VAL A 79 2.16 26.66 4.29
C VAL A 79 0.79 26.01 4.06
N ASP A 80 0.52 25.53 2.85
CA ASP A 80 -0.72 24.84 2.52
C ASP A 80 -0.42 23.36 2.28
N LEU A 81 -0.54 22.56 3.34
CA LEU A 81 -0.21 21.12 3.29
C LEU A 81 -1.33 20.25 2.70
N VAL A 82 -2.47 20.83 2.34
CA VAL A 82 -3.68 20.10 1.90
C VAL A 82 -4.14 20.52 0.50
N LYS A 83 -3.23 21.06 -0.31
CA LYS A 83 -3.49 21.67 -1.63
C LYS A 83 -4.21 20.73 -2.60
N TRP A 84 -3.78 19.48 -2.72
CA TRP A 84 -4.42 18.48 -3.58
C TRP A 84 -4.66 17.18 -2.82
N ARG A 85 -5.90 16.70 -2.80
CA ARG A 85 -6.29 15.47 -2.11
C ARG A 85 -6.21 14.29 -3.08
N PHE A 86 -5.61 13.19 -2.65
CA PHE A 86 -5.66 11.96 -3.41
C PHE A 86 -7.10 11.41 -3.47
N PRO A 87 -7.54 10.88 -4.62
CA PRO A 87 -8.67 9.97 -4.67
C PRO A 87 -8.41 8.69 -3.85
N ALA A 88 -9.46 7.89 -3.64
CA ALA A 88 -9.33 6.57 -3.02
C ALA A 88 -8.62 5.61 -3.98
N GLU A 89 -7.29 5.70 -3.99
CA GLU A 89 -6.39 4.91 -4.83
C GLU A 89 -5.52 4.02 -3.98
N THR A 90 -5.37 2.77 -4.40
CA THR A 90 -4.58 1.78 -3.69
C THR A 90 -3.31 1.47 -4.46
N ILE A 91 -2.15 1.69 -3.85
CA ILE A 91 -0.87 1.22 -4.37
C ILE A 91 -0.60 -0.17 -3.79
N ALA A 92 -0.54 -1.19 -4.65
CA ALA A 92 -0.22 -2.55 -4.22
C ALA A 92 1.21 -2.64 -3.63
N ALA A 93 1.54 -3.79 -3.03
CA ALA A 93 2.89 -4.05 -2.55
C ALA A 93 3.89 -4.00 -3.71
N ASP A 94 5.07 -3.41 -3.48
CA ASP A 94 6.14 -3.28 -4.48
C ASP A 94 5.68 -2.66 -5.82
N SER A 95 4.72 -1.72 -5.76
CA SER A 95 4.09 -1.12 -6.94
C SER A 95 4.21 0.40 -6.94
N TYR A 96 3.94 0.99 -8.11
CA TYR A 96 4.14 2.41 -8.40
C TYR A 96 2.83 3.07 -8.82
N LEU A 97 2.73 4.37 -8.56
CA LEU A 97 1.64 5.25 -9.01
C LEU A 97 2.25 6.50 -9.63
N VAL A 98 1.91 6.79 -10.88
CA VAL A 98 2.26 8.05 -11.54
C VAL A 98 1.12 9.05 -11.35
N VAL A 99 1.47 10.26 -10.92
CA VAL A 99 0.54 11.37 -10.74
C VAL A 99 0.99 12.52 -11.64
N PHE A 100 0.14 12.91 -12.58
CA PHE A 100 0.35 14.10 -13.40
C PHE A 100 -0.02 15.36 -12.63
N THR A 101 0.91 16.32 -12.57
CA THR A 101 0.71 17.63 -11.94
C THR A 101 0.29 18.66 -12.99
N SER A 102 -0.86 18.40 -13.63
CA SER A 102 -1.34 19.15 -14.81
C SER A 102 -2.22 20.36 -14.48
N ASP A 103 -2.44 20.66 -13.19
CA ASP A 103 -3.43 21.64 -12.69
C ASP A 103 -4.89 21.37 -13.12
N LYS A 104 -5.18 20.22 -13.75
CA LYS A 104 -6.53 19.82 -14.16
C LYS A 104 -7.40 19.34 -12.99
N ASN A 105 -6.82 19.16 -11.80
CA ASN A 105 -7.47 18.61 -10.60
C ASN A 105 -8.26 17.32 -10.89
N ARG A 106 -7.67 16.44 -11.70
CA ARG A 106 -8.29 15.17 -12.11
C ARG A 106 -7.93 14.10 -11.09
N ALA A 107 -8.96 13.53 -10.45
CA ALA A 107 -8.84 12.55 -9.38
C ALA A 107 -9.37 11.17 -9.81
N THR A 108 -9.46 10.91 -11.11
CA THR A 108 -9.84 9.61 -11.65
C THR A 108 -8.79 9.21 -12.67
N PRO A 109 -8.17 8.02 -12.57
CA PRO A 109 -7.34 7.47 -13.62
C PRO A 109 -8.13 7.47 -14.94
N GLY A 110 -7.46 7.86 -16.03
CA GLY A 110 -8.09 8.04 -17.34
C GLY A 110 -8.83 6.80 -17.85
N ASN A 111 -9.88 7.03 -18.64
CA ASN A 111 -10.66 5.98 -19.32
C ASN A 111 -9.98 5.51 -20.61
#